data_AF-A0A2G2YMI6-F1
#
_entry.id   AF-A0A2G2YMI6-F1
#
_cell.length_a   1.000
_cell.length_b   1.000
_cell.length_c   1.000
_cell.angle_alpha   90.00
_cell.angle_beta   90.00
_cell.angle_gamma   90.00
#
_symmetry.space_group_name_H-M   'P 1'
#
loop_
_entity.id
_entity.type
_entity.pdbx_description
1 polymer ?
#
loop_
_entity_poly.entity_id
_entity_poly.type
_entity_poly.pdbx_seq_one_letter_code
_entity_poly.pdbx_strand_id
1 'polypeptide(L)' 'MIGSNKECDDLCAMLSECNLVGNPREWWMDFGATRHVCANKELFSSFALAQVEEMIYLANSATAKVEVT' A
#
# COMPACT_ATOMS: atom_id res chain seq x y z
N MET A 1 -9.90 24.95 1.49
CA MET A 1 -8.92 24.05 0.82
C MET A 1 -7.59 24.12 1.56
N ILE A 2 -7.45 23.39 2.67
CA ILE A 2 -6.21 23.31 3.48
C ILE A 2 -5.71 21.85 3.59
N GLY A 3 -6.52 20.86 3.19
CA GLY A 3 -6.17 19.44 3.30
C GLY A 3 -5.18 18.91 2.26
N SER A 4 -5.11 19.51 1.07
CA SER A 4 -4.28 19.00 -0.04
C SER A 4 -2.78 19.28 0.11
N ASN A 5 -2.42 20.40 0.75
CA ASN A 5 -1.02 20.80 0.86
C ASN A 5 -0.27 19.90 1.84
N LYS A 6 -0.89 19.57 2.98
CA LYS A 6 -0.27 18.71 3.98
C LYS A 6 -0.02 17.28 3.46
N GLU A 7 -0.95 16.71 2.70
CA GLU A 7 -0.72 15.38 2.10
C GLU A 7 0.37 15.40 1.04
N CYS A 8 0.45 16.47 0.24
CA CYS A 8 1.52 16.65 -0.74
C CYS A 8 2.88 16.77 -0.04
N ASP A 9 2.96 17.58 1.02
CA ASP A 9 4.17 17.77 1.82
C ASP A 9 4.62 16.47 2.50
N ASP A 10 3.68 15.73 3.09
CA ASP A 10 3.94 14.44 3.74
C ASP A 10 4.46 13.40 2.71
N LEU A 11 3.86 13.35 1.50
CA LEU A 11 4.34 12.48 0.41
C LEU A 11 5.73 12.90 -0.11
N CYS A 12 5.99 14.20 -0.24
CA CYS A 12 7.28 14.72 -0.65
C CYS A 12 8.38 14.37 0.36
N ALA A 13 8.12 14.52 1.66
CA ALA A 13 9.06 14.14 2.71
C ALA A 13 9.38 12.64 2.67
N MET A 14 8.35 11.79 2.57
CA MET A 14 8.52 10.34 2.45
C MET A 14 9.38 9.94 1.23
N LEU A 15 9.10 10.52 0.06
CA LEU A 15 9.87 10.27 -1.18
C LEU A 15 11.33 10.72 -1.05
N SER A 16 11.58 11.88 -0.44
CA SER A 16 12.93 12.37 -0.17
C SER A 16 13.68 11.42 0.76
N GLU A 17 13.07 10.94 1.84
CA GLU A 17 13.68 9.97 2.76
C GLU A 17 13.98 8.64 2.05
N CYS A 18 13.03 8.07 1.30
CA CYS A 18 13.25 6.84 0.53
C CYS A 18 14.41 6.97 -0.47
N ASN A 19 14.54 8.14 -1.10
CA ASN A 19 15.62 8.41 -2.05
C ASN A 19 16.98 8.59 -1.38
N LEU A 20 17.03 9.08 -0.13
CA LEU A 20 18.26 9.28 0.64
C LEU A 20 18.83 7.99 1.23
N VAL A 21 17.98 7.03 1.58
CA VAL A 21 18.40 5.76 2.22
C VAL A 21 19.04 4.78 1.22
N GLY A 22 19.00 5.09 -0.08
CA GLY A 22 19.72 4.35 -1.13
C GLY A 22 19.18 2.94 -1.32
N ASN A 23 18.12 2.79 -2.12
CA ASN A 23 17.40 1.54 -2.47
C ASN A 23 17.83 0.31 -1.66
N PRO A 24 17.52 0.25 -0.36
CA PRO A 24 17.80 -0.94 0.40
C PRO A 24 16.85 -2.00 -0.16
N ARG A 25 17.41 -3.03 -0.79
CA ARG A 25 16.64 -4.26 -1.10
C ARG A 25 15.97 -4.82 0.16
N GLU A 26 16.45 -4.42 1.33
CA GLU A 26 15.90 -4.70 2.65
C GLU A 26 14.90 -3.62 3.07
N TRP A 27 13.66 -4.04 3.26
CA TRP A 27 12.57 -3.19 3.71
C TRP A 27 12.79 -2.78 5.17
N TRP A 28 12.65 -1.50 5.46
CA TRP A 28 12.50 -1.02 6.83
C TRP A 28 11.00 -1.01 7.13
N MET A 29 10.55 -1.92 7.99
CA MET A 29 9.15 -1.97 8.41
C MET A 29 8.95 -0.94 9.52
N ASP A 30 8.53 0.27 9.15
CA ASP A 30 8.03 1.26 10.10
C ASP A 30 6.56 0.92 10.45
N PHE A 31 6.36 0.34 11.64
CA PHE A 31 5.03 0.02 12.16
C PHE A 31 4.17 1.24 12.47
N GLY A 32 4.74 2.46 12.44
CA GLY A 32 4.02 3.72 12.57
C GLY A 32 3.58 4.34 11.24
N ALA A 33 4.10 3.85 10.11
CA ALA A 33 3.80 4.41 8.80
C ALA A 33 2.40 4.00 8.33
N THR A 34 1.54 4.98 8.06
CA THR A 34 0.21 4.73 7.46
C THR A 34 0.28 4.50 5.94
N ARG A 35 1.44 4.74 5.33
CA ARG A 35 1.69 4.66 3.89
C ARG A 35 3.05 4.01 3.67
N HIS A 36 3.13 3.02 2.79
CA HIS A 36 4.38 2.36 2.42
C HIS A 36 4.72 2.66 0.96
N VAL A 37 5.98 3.00 0.70
CA VAL A 37 6.50 3.25 -0.65
C VAL A 37 7.62 2.25 -0.91
N CYS A 38 7.59 1.60 -2.07
CA CYS A 38 8.65 0.68 -2.49
C CYS A 38 9.11 1.03 -3.91
N ALA A 39 10.43 1.07 -4.10
CA ALA A 39 11.06 1.40 -5.36
C ALA A 39 10.96 0.27 -6.40
N ASN A 40 10.86 -0.98 -5.95
CA ASN A 40 10.75 -2.12 -6.86
C ASN A 40 9.29 -2.55 -7.01
N LYS A 41 8.72 -2.24 -8.19
CA LYS A 41 7.36 -2.63 -8.56
C LYS A 41 7.14 -4.15 -8.55
N GLU A 42 8.18 -4.94 -8.83
CA GLU A 42 8.10 -6.41 -8.89
C GLU A 42 7.84 -7.05 -7.52
N LEU A 43 8.06 -6.31 -6.43
CA LEU A 43 7.79 -6.80 -5.08
C LEU A 43 6.32 -6.64 -4.67
N PHE A 44 5.51 -5.95 -5.47
CA PHE A 44 4.08 -5.86 -5.22
C PHE A 44 3.36 -7.06 -5.85
N SER A 45 2.45 -7.66 -5.09
CA SER A 45 1.48 -8.61 -5.64
C SER A 45 0.47 -7.87 -6.51
N SER A 46 0.30 -8.33 -7.76
CA SER A 46 -0.79 -7.89 -8.62
C SER A 46 -2.07 -8.63 -8.24
N PHE A 47 -3.15 -7.88 -8.00
CA PHE A 47 -4.48 -8.46 -7.83
C PHE A 47 -5.11 -8.71 -9.22
N ALA A 48 -5.75 -9.86 -9.38
CA ALA A 48 -6.59 -10.15 -10.53
C ALA A 48 -8.06 -10.03 -10.15
N LEU A 49 -8.90 -9.69 -11.12
CA LEU A 49 -10.35 -9.79 -10.96
C LEU A 49 -10.72 -11.25 -10.67
N ALA A 50 -11.50 -11.46 -9.62
CA ALA A 50 -12.04 -12.78 -9.31
C ALA A 50 -12.94 -13.22 -10.48
N GLN A 51 -12.67 -14.38 -11.06
CA GLN A 51 -13.45 -14.92 -12.19
C GLN A 51 -14.76 -15.58 -11.74
N VAL A 52 -14.88 -15.85 -10.44
CA VAL A 52 -16.01 -16.47 -9.77
C VAL A 52 -16.31 -15.68 -8.50
N GLU A 53 -17.55 -15.74 -8.04
CA GLU A 53 -17.99 -15.18 -6.76
C GLU A 53 -17.16 -15.79 -5.62
N GLU A 54 -16.03 -15.14 -5.31
CA GLU A 54 -15.04 -15.65 -4.36
C GLU A 54 -15.42 -15.16 -2.96
N MET A 55 -15.54 -16.10 -2.00
CA MET A 55 -15.71 -15.74 -0.60
C MET A 55 -14.35 -15.38 -0.03
N ILE A 56 -14.18 -14.12 0.34
CA ILE A 56 -12.99 -13.69 1.07
C ILE A 56 -13.21 -13.92 2.57
N TYR A 57 -12.23 -14.56 3.21
CA TYR A 57 -12.16 -14.68 4.66
C TYR A 57 -11.50 -13.43 5.22
N LEU A 58 -12.25 -12.68 6.01
CA LEU A 58 -11.74 -11.54 6.74
C LEU A 58 -10.96 -12.03 7.97
N ALA A 59 -10.08 -11.19 8.51
CA ALA A 59 -9.27 -11.52 9.68
C ALA A 59 -10.10 -11.88 10.93
N ASN A 60 -11.37 -11.46 10.99
CA ASN A 60 -12.32 -11.82 12.04
C ASN A 60 -13.12 -13.12 11.75
N SER A 61 -12.67 -13.93 10.80
CA SER A 61 -13.33 -15.15 10.31
C SER A 61 -14.71 -14.94 9.68
N ALA A 62 -15.15 -13.69 9.47
CA ALA A 62 -16.33 -13.39 8.70
C ALA A 62 -16.07 -13.60 7.20
N THR A 63 -17.09 -14.01 6.47
CA THR A 63 -17.05 -14.15 5.01
C THR A 63 -17.80 -13.00 4.35
N ALA A 64 -17.23 -12.47 3.27
CA ALA A 64 -17.90 -11.47 2.43
C ALA A 64 -17.93 -11.96 0.98
N LYS A 65 -19.03 -11.68 0.28
CA LYS A 65 -19.14 -11.90 -1.17
C LYS A 65 -18.55 -10.70 -1.90
N VAL A 66 -17.70 -10.97 -2.89
CA VAL A 66 -17.19 -9.95 -3.79
C VAL A 66 -18.12 -9.86 -5.01
N GLU A 67 -18.76 -8.71 -5.19
CA GLU A 67 -19.49 -8.42 -6.43
C GLU A 67 -18.50 -8.01 -7.52
N VAL A 68 -18.54 -8.71 -8.65
CA VAL A 68 -17.79 -8.33 -9.85
C VAL A 68 -18.61 -7.26 -10.58
N THR A 69 -18.07 -6.04 -10.69
CA THR A 69 -18.69 -4.93 -11.44
C THR A 69 -18.28 -4.97 -12.91
#